data_AF-A0A4Q7DI17-F1
#
_entry.id   AF-A0A4Q7DI17-F1
#
_cell.length_a   1.000
_cell.length_b   1.000
_cell.length_c   1.000
_cell.angle_alpha   90.00
_cell.angle_beta   90.00
_cell.angle_gamma   90.00
#
_symmetry.space_group_name_H-M   'P 1'
#
loop_
_entity.id
_entity.type
_entity.pdbx_description
1 polymer ?
#
loop_
_entity_poly.entity_id
_entity_poly.type
_entity_poly.pdbx_seq_one_letter_code
_entity_poly.pdbx_strand_id
1 'polypeptide(L)'
;MMTRPSKAIEKYLHSTYSHIGIILKRLEDNQLLCFESTGSTSQVLSGIFPQVQINPLATSLMQQSLSKAVTRDFIFDKQPTSDDVQKFVQKYLGINYEENIVSILKSKSRSNKTGDDSSLFCSELVALMLQQLGYLSTELPADNYTPRDFSEISENVKLIGATLGKEVLIFKPDGRQCFCQIL
;
A
#
# COMPACT_ATOMS: atom_id res chain seq x y z
N MET A 1 7.16 -15.73 -22.18
CA MET A 1 7.20 -16.24 -20.78
C MET A 1 7.12 -15.04 -19.85
N MET A 2 5.90 -14.58 -19.53
CA MET A 2 5.69 -13.42 -18.64
C MET A 2 6.09 -13.83 -17.21
N THR A 3 7.15 -13.22 -16.69
CA THR A 3 7.54 -13.36 -15.29
C THR A 3 6.48 -12.71 -14.41
N ARG A 4 5.95 -13.45 -13.43
CA ARG A 4 4.99 -12.96 -12.42
C ARG A 4 5.49 -11.64 -11.80
N PRO A 5 4.70 -10.55 -11.82
CA PRO A 5 5.12 -9.25 -11.27
C PRO A 5 5.65 -9.34 -9.84
N SER A 6 5.00 -10.12 -8.96
CA SER A 6 5.41 -10.26 -7.54
C SER A 6 6.83 -10.82 -7.39
N LYS A 7 7.22 -11.83 -8.19
CA LYS A 7 8.55 -12.46 -8.09
C LYS A 7 9.67 -11.54 -8.57
N ALA A 8 9.38 -10.66 -9.53
CA ALA A 8 10.35 -9.65 -9.99
C ALA A 8 10.55 -8.57 -8.92
N ILE A 9 9.47 -8.10 -8.28
CA ILE A 9 9.48 -7.11 -7.20
C ILE A 9 10.20 -7.66 -5.95
N GLU A 10 9.86 -8.87 -5.49
CA GLU A 10 10.50 -9.54 -4.34
C GLU A 10 12.00 -9.72 -4.55
N LYS A 11 12.40 -10.22 -5.73
CA LYS A 11 13.80 -10.52 -6.05
C LYS A 11 14.65 -9.27 -6.26
N TYR A 12 14.08 -8.17 -6.79
CA TYR A 12 14.85 -6.95 -7.08
C TYR A 12 14.82 -5.89 -5.95
N LEU A 13 13.77 -5.86 -5.11
CA LEU A 13 13.69 -4.95 -3.97
C LEU A 13 14.36 -5.48 -2.69
N HIS A 14 14.84 -6.74 -2.68
CA HIS A 14 15.37 -7.39 -1.47
C HIS A 14 14.42 -7.21 -0.27
N SER A 15 13.13 -7.27 -0.54
CA SER A 15 12.07 -7.01 0.42
C SER A 15 11.26 -8.27 0.61
N THR A 16 10.91 -8.58 1.86
CA THR A 16 9.92 -9.63 2.15
C THR A 16 8.50 -9.22 1.78
N TYR A 17 8.30 -7.94 1.45
CA TYR A 17 7.01 -7.35 1.11
C TYR A 17 6.98 -6.93 -0.35
N SER A 18 6.05 -7.52 -1.10
CA SER A 18 5.85 -7.28 -2.54
C SER A 18 4.73 -6.28 -2.84
N HIS A 19 3.94 -5.92 -1.83
CA HIS A 19 2.74 -5.10 -1.96
C HIS A 19 2.41 -4.43 -0.62
N ILE A 20 1.71 -3.31 -0.66
CA ILE A 20 1.20 -2.59 0.51
C ILE A 20 -0.13 -1.92 0.17
N GLY A 21 -1.01 -1.77 1.16
CA GLY A 21 -2.27 -1.05 1.03
C GLY A 21 -2.58 -0.29 2.32
N ILE A 22 -3.60 0.55 2.25
CA ILE A 22 -4.05 1.39 3.37
C ILE A 22 -5.31 0.75 3.94
N ILE A 23 -5.30 0.46 5.24
CA ILE A 23 -6.52 0.00 5.93
C ILE A 23 -7.34 1.21 6.33
N LEU A 24 -8.58 1.25 5.85
CA LEU A 24 -9.56 2.27 6.20
C LEU A 24 -10.67 1.62 7.04
N LYS A 25 -11.19 2.36 8.02
CA LYS A 25 -12.37 1.96 8.80
C LYS A 25 -13.56 2.79 8.33
N ARG A 26 -14.59 2.15 7.78
CA ARG A 26 -15.84 2.83 7.43
C ARG A 26 -16.61 3.16 8.70
N LEU A 27 -16.96 4.43 8.88
CA LEU A 27 -17.56 4.93 10.13
C LEU A 27 -19.01 4.45 10.34
N GLU A 28 -19.72 4.13 9.26
CA GLU A 28 -21.14 3.71 9.31
C GLU A 28 -21.34 2.36 10.00
N ASP A 29 -20.45 1.41 9.77
CA ASP A 29 -20.60 0.02 10.21
C ASP A 29 -19.30 -0.61 10.74
N ASN A 30 -18.24 0.19 10.93
CA ASN A 30 -16.92 -0.23 11.37
C ASN A 30 -16.23 -1.26 10.44
N GLN A 31 -16.68 -1.42 9.20
CA GLN A 31 -16.04 -2.35 8.27
C GLN A 31 -14.61 -1.90 7.93
N LEU A 32 -13.66 -2.85 7.97
CA LEU A 32 -12.30 -2.65 7.49
C LEU A 32 -12.22 -2.84 5.98
N LEU A 33 -11.66 -1.84 5.32
CA LEU A 33 -11.46 -1.78 3.88
C LEU A 33 -9.97 -1.70 3.58
N CYS A 34 -9.52 -2.32 2.49
CA CYS A 34 -8.20 -2.15 1.93
C CYS A 34 -8.30 -1.21 0.73
N PHE A 35 -7.64 -0.05 0.80
CA PHE A 35 -7.46 0.87 -0.30
C PHE A 35 -6.05 0.69 -0.86
N GLU A 36 -5.96 0.25 -2.12
CA GLU A 36 -4.72 -0.23 -2.70
C GLU A 36 -4.66 0.00 -4.21
N SER A 37 -3.44 0.21 -4.73
CA SER A 37 -3.16 0.15 -6.17
C SER A 37 -2.67 -1.25 -6.53
N THR A 38 -3.41 -2.01 -7.33
CA THR A 38 -3.09 -3.42 -7.62
C THR A 38 -3.39 -3.80 -9.07
N GLY A 39 -2.53 -4.65 -9.62
CA GLY A 39 -2.71 -5.37 -10.89
C GLY A 39 -2.60 -6.89 -10.73
N SER A 40 -3.09 -7.44 -9.60
CA SER A 40 -2.92 -8.86 -9.30
C SER A 40 -3.49 -9.75 -10.40
N THR A 41 -2.76 -10.81 -10.77
CA THR A 41 -3.15 -11.70 -11.88
C THR A 41 -4.50 -12.37 -11.64
N SER A 42 -4.83 -12.70 -10.39
CA SER A 42 -6.14 -13.25 -10.00
C SER A 42 -7.28 -12.28 -10.29
N GLN A 43 -7.12 -11.00 -9.96
CA GLN A 43 -8.11 -9.95 -10.26
C GLN A 43 -8.30 -9.76 -11.77
N VAL A 44 -7.19 -9.71 -12.52
CA VAL A 44 -7.24 -9.61 -13.98
C VAL A 44 -7.97 -10.80 -14.60
N LEU A 45 -7.71 -12.02 -14.12
CA LEU A 45 -8.43 -13.23 -14.55
C LEU A 45 -9.92 -13.21 -14.19
N SER A 46 -10.30 -12.47 -13.14
CA SER A 46 -11.70 -12.22 -12.76
C SER A 46 -12.31 -11.00 -13.46
N GLY A 47 -11.63 -10.40 -14.44
CA GLY A 47 -12.14 -9.26 -15.22
C GLY A 47 -12.01 -7.90 -14.53
N ILE A 48 -11.25 -7.81 -13.44
CA ILE A 48 -10.95 -6.55 -12.76
C ILE A 48 -9.67 -5.96 -13.35
N PHE A 49 -9.76 -4.75 -13.89
CA PHE A 49 -8.62 -4.06 -14.49
C PHE A 49 -7.63 -3.56 -13.41
N PRO A 50 -6.31 -3.52 -13.69
CA PRO A 50 -5.31 -2.99 -12.78
C PRO A 50 -5.54 -1.51 -12.46
N GLN A 51 -5.87 -1.20 -11.20
CA GLN A 51 -6.18 0.16 -10.77
C GLN A 51 -6.08 0.32 -9.25
N VAL A 52 -6.17 1.57 -8.81
CA VAL A 52 -6.48 1.95 -7.44
C VAL A 52 -7.93 1.59 -7.13
N GLN A 53 -8.14 0.81 -6.09
CA GLN A 53 -9.46 0.30 -5.72
C GLN A 53 -9.62 0.18 -4.22
N ILE A 54 -10.87 0.00 -3.79
CA ILE A 54 -11.24 -0.25 -2.40
C ILE A 54 -12.04 -1.54 -2.30
N ASN A 55 -11.64 -2.44 -1.43
CA ASN A 55 -12.31 -3.72 -1.19
C ASN A 55 -12.42 -3.99 0.31
N PRO A 56 -13.36 -4.85 0.76
CA PRO A 56 -13.28 -5.40 2.11
C PRO A 56 -11.90 -6.02 2.35
N LEU A 57 -11.29 -5.77 3.50
CA LEU A 57 -9.93 -6.23 3.80
C LEU A 57 -9.78 -7.75 3.60
N ALA A 58 -10.76 -8.53 4.03
CA ALA A 58 -10.79 -9.99 3.84
C ALA A 58 -10.74 -10.38 2.35
N THR A 59 -11.47 -9.66 1.49
CA THR A 59 -11.48 -9.89 0.04
C THR A 59 -10.09 -9.64 -0.55
N SER A 60 -9.44 -8.52 -0.20
CA SER A 60 -8.08 -8.22 -0.67
C SER A 60 -7.07 -9.28 -0.24
N LEU A 61 -7.13 -9.75 1.01
CA LEU A 61 -6.24 -10.80 1.52
C LEU A 61 -6.41 -12.14 0.79
N MET A 62 -7.64 -12.48 0.41
CA MET A 62 -7.93 -13.72 -0.34
C MET A 62 -7.57 -13.62 -1.82
N GLN A 63 -7.76 -12.45 -2.44
CA GLN A 63 -7.48 -12.26 -3.86
C GLN A 63 -5.99 -12.21 -4.15
N GLN A 64 -5.19 -11.70 -3.22
CA GLN A 64 -3.75 -11.72 -3.36
C GLN A 64 -3.21 -13.12 -3.06
N SER A 65 -2.31 -13.63 -3.91
CA SER A 65 -1.61 -14.90 -3.68
C SER A 65 -0.54 -14.75 -2.59
N LEU A 66 -0.96 -14.41 -1.39
CA LEU A 66 -0.09 -14.05 -0.26
C LEU A 66 0.44 -15.30 0.44
N SER A 67 1.72 -15.27 0.79
CA SER A 67 2.33 -16.21 1.73
C SER A 67 2.16 -15.76 3.19
N LYS A 68 1.99 -14.44 3.41
CA LYS A 68 1.68 -13.79 4.68
C LYS A 68 1.16 -12.37 4.44
N ALA A 69 0.41 -11.81 5.38
CA ALA A 69 0.14 -10.37 5.45
C ALA A 69 0.30 -9.87 6.89
N VAL A 70 0.86 -8.68 7.03
CA VAL A 70 1.02 -7.98 8.30
C VAL A 70 0.38 -6.60 8.22
N THR A 71 -0.03 -6.06 9.36
CA THR A 71 -0.44 -4.66 9.50
C THR A 71 0.52 -3.90 10.40
N ARG A 72 0.53 -2.59 10.23
CA ARG A 72 1.16 -1.65 11.16
C ARG A 72 0.19 -0.51 11.36
N ASP A 73 -0.16 -0.23 12.61
CA ASP A 73 -1.05 0.88 12.92
C ASP A 73 -0.28 2.20 12.83
N PHE A 74 -0.90 3.22 12.24
CA PHE A 74 -0.41 4.58 12.36
C PHE A 74 -0.83 5.15 13.71
N ILE A 75 0.16 5.58 14.49
CA ILE A 75 -0.03 6.26 15.76
C ILE A 75 0.24 7.74 15.50
N PHE A 76 -0.83 8.52 15.35
CA PHE A 76 -0.76 9.94 15.03
C PHE A 76 -0.77 10.79 16.29
N ASP A 77 0.05 11.84 16.34
CA ASP A 77 -0.04 12.87 17.39
C ASP A 77 -1.37 13.62 17.29
N LYS A 78 -1.81 13.85 16.04
CA LYS A 78 -3.13 14.38 15.69
C LYS A 78 -3.72 13.52 14.59
N GLN A 79 -4.84 12.87 14.85
CA GLN A 79 -5.51 11.99 13.88
C GLN A 79 -6.02 12.79 12.66
N PRO A 80 -5.88 12.25 11.42
CA PRO A 80 -6.46 12.90 10.26
C PRO A 80 -7.98 12.90 10.33
N THR A 81 -8.61 13.91 9.75
CA THR A 81 -10.07 13.98 9.68
C THR A 81 -10.60 12.98 8.65
N SER A 82 -11.83 12.51 8.85
CA SER A 82 -12.51 11.67 7.85
C SER A 82 -12.61 12.35 6.50
N ASP A 83 -12.79 13.67 6.49
CA ASP A 83 -12.99 14.45 5.26
C ASP A 83 -11.71 14.52 4.43
N ASP A 84 -10.55 14.69 5.08
CA ASP A 84 -9.26 14.71 4.38
C ASP A 84 -8.94 13.35 3.77
N VAL A 85 -9.23 12.27 4.51
CA VAL A 85 -9.10 10.89 4.02
C VAL A 85 -10.05 10.62 2.86
N GLN A 86 -11.32 11.04 2.96
CA GLN A 86 -12.31 10.85 1.89
C GLN A 86 -11.94 11.62 0.63
N LYS A 87 -11.49 12.88 0.74
CA LYS A 87 -11.00 13.66 -0.39
C LYS A 87 -9.83 12.97 -1.09
N PHE A 88 -8.90 12.39 -0.33
CA PHE A 88 -7.80 11.61 -0.91
C PHE A 88 -8.31 10.38 -1.67
N VAL A 89 -9.16 9.57 -1.02
CA VAL A 89 -9.71 8.36 -1.65
C VAL A 89 -10.45 8.71 -2.94
N GLN A 90 -11.33 9.71 -2.92
CA GLN A 90 -12.09 10.14 -4.10
C GLN A 90 -11.20 10.64 -5.24
N LYS A 91 -10.09 11.32 -4.92
CA LYS A 91 -9.13 11.82 -5.91
C LYS A 91 -8.41 10.69 -6.65
N TYR A 92 -8.07 9.61 -5.95
CA TYR A 92 -7.17 8.57 -6.47
C TYR A 92 -7.88 7.26 -6.85
N LEU A 93 -9.14 7.07 -6.46
CA LEU A 93 -9.91 5.87 -6.82
C LEU A 93 -10.03 5.73 -8.34
N GLY A 94 -9.71 4.54 -8.86
CA GLY A 94 -9.80 4.21 -10.28
C GLY A 94 -8.60 4.65 -11.13
N ILE A 95 -7.58 5.31 -10.56
CA ILE A 95 -6.34 5.59 -11.29
C ILE A 95 -5.66 4.27 -11.66
N ASN A 96 -5.12 4.18 -12.88
CA ASN A 96 -4.50 2.96 -13.38
C ASN A 96 -3.30 2.53 -12.52
N TYR A 97 -3.10 1.22 -12.41
CA TYR A 97 -1.90 0.68 -11.80
C TYR A 97 -0.68 0.94 -12.69
N GLU A 98 0.42 1.40 -12.11
CA GLU A 98 1.67 1.59 -12.84
C GLU A 98 2.33 0.23 -13.14
N GLU A 99 2.35 -0.17 -14.40
CA GLU A 99 2.96 -1.44 -14.84
C GLU A 99 4.46 -1.28 -15.16
N ASN A 100 4.95 -0.05 -15.28
CA ASN A 100 6.27 0.21 -15.82
C ASN A 100 7.36 0.00 -14.78
N ILE A 101 7.97 -1.18 -14.80
CA ILE A 101 9.07 -1.59 -13.91
C ILE A 101 10.26 -0.60 -13.93
N VAL A 102 10.40 0.24 -14.96
CA VAL A 102 11.46 1.27 -15.07
C VAL A 102 11.26 2.44 -14.08
N SER A 103 10.04 2.85 -13.74
CA SER A 103 9.79 3.82 -12.66
C SER A 103 10.07 3.21 -11.28
N ILE A 104 9.79 1.92 -11.08
CA ILE A 104 10.24 1.14 -9.89
C ILE A 104 11.78 1.09 -9.78
N LEU A 105 12.50 1.07 -10.91
CA LEU A 105 13.97 1.03 -10.88
C LEU A 105 14.60 2.38 -10.49
N LYS A 106 13.97 3.50 -10.85
CA LYS A 106 14.44 4.84 -10.46
C LYS A 106 14.13 5.18 -9.00
N SER A 107 13.05 4.62 -8.44
CA SER A 107 12.68 4.79 -7.03
C SER A 107 13.75 4.31 -6.06
N LYS A 108 14.38 3.16 -6.37
CA LYS A 108 15.48 2.57 -5.57
C LYS A 108 16.73 3.48 -5.52
N SER A 109 16.93 4.30 -6.55
CA SER A 109 18.02 5.30 -6.63
C SER A 109 17.59 6.68 -6.11
N ARG A 110 16.34 6.83 -5.63
CA ARG A 110 15.71 8.10 -5.27
C ARG A 110 15.86 9.18 -6.34
N SER A 111 15.85 8.77 -7.61
CA SER A 111 16.28 9.61 -8.73
C SER A 111 15.11 10.20 -9.53
N ASN A 112 13.86 9.92 -9.11
CA ASN A 112 12.72 10.63 -9.67
C ASN A 112 12.71 12.06 -9.14
N LYS A 113 12.68 13.03 -10.06
CA LYS A 113 12.74 14.47 -9.75
C LYS A 113 11.37 15.13 -9.80
N THR A 114 10.40 14.50 -10.46
CA THR A 114 9.02 14.96 -10.65
C THR A 114 8.13 13.72 -10.55
N GLY A 115 7.15 13.73 -9.62
CA GLY A 115 6.18 12.64 -9.52
C GLY A 115 5.25 12.60 -10.72
N ASP A 116 4.75 11.41 -11.05
CA ASP A 116 3.78 11.18 -12.12
C ASP A 116 2.58 10.41 -11.57
N ASP A 117 1.48 11.12 -11.32
CA ASP A 117 0.26 10.54 -10.75
C ASP A 117 -0.65 9.89 -11.83
N SER A 118 -0.20 9.76 -13.09
CA SER A 118 -1.01 9.19 -14.18
C SER A 118 -1.23 7.68 -14.04
N SER A 119 -0.35 7.01 -13.31
CA SER A 119 -0.53 5.65 -12.82
C SER A 119 0.23 5.47 -11.52
N LEU A 120 -0.28 4.63 -10.61
CA LEU A 120 0.24 4.57 -9.25
C LEU A 120 0.75 3.18 -8.86
N PHE A 121 1.90 3.14 -8.22
CA PHE A 121 2.32 1.96 -7.46
C PHE A 121 1.65 1.86 -6.09
N CYS A 122 1.66 0.65 -5.53
CA CYS A 122 1.08 0.39 -4.21
C CYS A 122 1.72 1.24 -3.09
N SER A 123 3.05 1.34 -3.05
CA SER A 123 3.77 2.15 -2.05
C SER A 123 3.71 3.65 -2.32
N GLU A 124 3.61 4.03 -3.59
CA GLU A 124 3.43 5.42 -3.99
C GLU A 124 2.08 5.96 -3.52
N LEU A 125 0.99 5.18 -3.66
CA LEU A 125 -0.33 5.54 -3.13
C LEU A 125 -0.28 5.82 -1.62
N VAL A 126 0.44 4.99 -0.85
CA VAL A 126 0.64 5.19 0.60
C VAL A 126 1.44 6.46 0.87
N ALA A 127 2.55 6.68 0.16
CA ALA A 127 3.37 7.86 0.31
C ALA A 127 2.61 9.16 -0.04
N LEU A 128 1.84 9.16 -1.13
CA LEU A 128 0.99 10.28 -1.52
C LEU A 128 -0.04 10.62 -0.45
N MET A 129 -0.68 9.63 0.16
CA MET A 129 -1.64 9.87 1.24
C MET A 129 -0.96 10.54 2.43
N LEU A 130 0.19 10.02 2.86
CA LEU A 130 0.91 10.59 3.99
C LEU A 130 1.45 12.00 3.68
N GLN A 131 1.91 12.24 2.46
CA GLN A 131 2.34 13.57 2.01
C GLN A 131 1.19 14.57 1.98
N GLN A 132 0.04 14.19 1.41
CA GLN A 132 -1.13 15.07 1.33
C GLN A 132 -1.69 15.39 2.72
N LEU A 133 -1.64 14.44 3.65
CA LEU A 133 -2.07 14.63 5.03
C LEU A 133 -1.00 15.31 5.91
N GLY A 134 0.21 15.57 5.39
CA GLY A 134 1.28 16.26 6.11
C GLY A 134 2.10 15.38 7.07
N TYR A 135 1.93 14.05 7.03
CA TYR A 135 2.69 13.10 7.83
C TYR A 135 3.99 12.63 7.18
N LEU A 136 4.26 13.02 5.93
CA LEU A 136 5.48 12.69 5.20
C LEU A 136 5.95 13.90 4.40
N SER A 137 7.25 14.16 4.37
CA SER A 137 7.82 15.26 3.60
C SER A 137 7.62 15.07 2.10
N THR A 138 7.34 16.16 1.39
CA THR A 138 7.25 16.22 -0.07
C THR A 138 8.60 16.46 -0.75
N GLU A 139 9.70 16.61 0.00
CA GLU A 139 11.05 16.76 -0.56
C GLU A 139 11.50 15.52 -1.35
N LEU A 140 11.06 14.33 -0.93
CA LEU A 140 11.26 13.09 -1.67
C LEU A 140 9.95 12.70 -2.37
N PRO A 141 9.88 12.66 -3.72
CA PRO A 141 8.67 12.28 -4.42
C PRO A 141 8.14 10.89 -4.03
N ALA A 142 6.80 10.73 -4.03
CA ALA A 142 6.11 9.53 -3.56
C ALA A 142 6.50 8.25 -4.30
N ASP A 143 6.78 8.37 -5.60
CA ASP A 143 7.26 7.28 -6.45
C ASP A 143 8.63 6.72 -6.04
N ASN A 144 9.36 7.39 -5.13
CA ASN A 144 10.64 6.91 -4.60
C ASN A 144 10.50 6.00 -3.38
N TYR A 145 9.27 5.79 -2.88
CA TYR A 145 9.01 4.88 -1.76
C TYR A 145 8.65 3.49 -2.26
N THR A 146 9.16 2.49 -1.56
CA THR A 146 8.91 1.06 -1.81
C THR A 146 8.13 0.44 -0.65
N PRO A 147 7.50 -0.74 -0.83
CA PRO A 147 6.81 -1.42 0.28
C PRO A 147 7.74 -1.70 1.47
N ARG A 148 9.05 -1.92 1.21
CA ARG A 148 10.05 -2.13 2.25
C ARG A 148 10.19 -0.93 3.16
N ASP A 149 10.07 0.28 2.63
CA ASP A 149 10.31 1.50 3.40
C ASP A 149 9.34 1.62 4.58
N PHE A 150 8.12 1.09 4.43
CA PHE A 150 7.05 1.05 5.44
C PHE A 150 7.09 -0.19 6.36
N SER A 151 8.08 -1.07 6.22
CA SER A 151 8.24 -2.27 7.05
C SER A 151 9.10 -2.06 8.29
N GLU A 152 9.04 -2.98 9.26
CA GLU A 152 9.85 -2.92 10.50
C GLU A 152 11.35 -3.04 10.26
N ILE A 153 11.71 -3.65 9.14
CA ILE A 153 13.10 -3.89 8.75
C ILE A 153 13.74 -2.59 8.20
N SER A 154 12.96 -1.53 8.00
CA SER A 154 13.38 -0.25 7.44
C SER A 154 13.18 0.89 8.43
N GLU A 155 14.19 1.76 8.57
CA GLU A 155 14.08 3.05 9.25
C GLU A 155 13.92 4.22 8.27
N ASN A 156 13.62 3.94 7.00
CA ASN A 156 13.69 4.95 5.93
C ASN A 156 12.52 5.93 5.91
N VAL A 157 11.34 5.55 6.42
CA VAL A 157 10.17 6.44 6.44
C VAL A 157 10.23 7.30 7.71
N LYS A 158 10.60 8.56 7.51
CA LYS A 158 10.58 9.58 8.56
C LYS A 158 9.24 10.29 8.54
N LEU A 159 8.34 9.85 9.41
CA LEU A 159 7.03 10.47 9.58
C LEU A 159 7.12 11.76 10.40
N ILE A 160 6.23 12.70 10.12
CA ILE A 160 6.08 13.99 10.80
C ILE A 160 4.83 13.91 11.66
N GLY A 161 4.94 14.01 12.99
CA GLY A 161 3.78 13.97 13.90
C GLY A 161 3.02 12.64 13.91
N ALA A 162 3.69 11.55 13.54
CA ALA A 162 3.15 10.20 13.55
C ALA A 162 4.27 9.16 13.68
N THR A 163 3.92 7.94 14.08
CA THR A 163 4.81 6.78 14.07
C THR A 163 4.07 5.54 13.56
N LEU A 164 4.82 4.52 13.11
CA LEU A 164 4.26 3.23 12.76
C LEU A 164 4.46 2.23 13.91
N GLY A 165 3.38 1.65 14.41
CA GLY A 165 3.39 0.56 15.38
C GLY A 165 4.06 -0.70 14.85
N LYS A 166 4.20 -1.74 15.70
CA LYS A 166 4.86 -3.01 15.33
C LYS A 166 4.11 -3.76 14.22
N GLU A 167 4.81 -4.62 13.48
CA GLU A 167 4.14 -5.52 12.54
C GLU A 167 3.31 -6.58 13.27
N VAL A 168 2.02 -6.69 12.93
CA VAL A 168 1.09 -7.68 13.45
C VAL A 168 0.65 -8.61 12.32
N LEU A 169 0.85 -9.92 12.48
CA LEU A 169 0.42 -10.91 11.49
C LEU A 169 -1.12 -11.01 11.46
N ILE A 170 -1.71 -10.74 10.29
CA ILE A 170 -3.17 -10.80 10.08
C ILE A 170 -3.59 -11.89 9.10
N PHE A 171 -2.65 -12.46 8.32
CA PHE A 171 -2.94 -13.52 7.38
C PHE A 171 -1.75 -14.46 7.18
N LYS A 172 -2.00 -15.76 7.15
CA LYS A 172 -1.05 -16.81 6.76
C LYS A 172 -1.82 -18.03 6.19
N PRO A 173 -1.46 -18.57 5.01
CA PRO A 173 -2.24 -19.64 4.36
C PRO A 173 -2.29 -20.99 5.11
N ASP A 174 -1.36 -21.26 6.02
CA ASP A 174 -1.11 -22.55 6.66
C ASP A 174 -1.94 -22.81 7.94
N GLY A 175 -3.25 -22.54 7.86
CA GLY A 175 -4.25 -23.31 8.63
C GLY A 175 -4.58 -22.85 10.06
N ARG A 176 -4.14 -21.67 10.50
CA ARG A 176 -4.75 -21.00 11.65
C ARG A 176 -5.21 -19.62 11.20
N GLN A 177 -6.53 -19.44 11.09
CA GLN A 177 -7.11 -18.10 11.07
C GLN A 177 -6.63 -17.37 12.33
N CYS A 178 -5.71 -16.42 12.17
CA CYS A 178 -5.48 -15.42 13.19
C CYS A 178 -6.74 -14.55 13.22
N PHE A 179 -7.71 -14.92 14.07
CA PHE A 179 -8.78 -14.02 14.50
C PHE A 179 -8.14 -12.87 15.29
N CYS A 180 -7.58 -11.89 14.60
CA CYS A 180 -7.42 -10.57 15.20
C CYS A 180 -8.78 -9.87 15.08
N GLN A 181 -9.58 -9.96 16.15
CA GLN A 181 -10.58 -8.93 16.42
C GLN A 181 -9.81 -7.61 16.59
N ILE A 182 -9.81 -6.79 15.54
CA ILE A 182 -9.38 -5.40 15.62
C ILE A 182 -10.66 -4.62 15.95
N LEU A 183 -10.76 -4.10 17.17
CA LEU A 183 -11.84 -3.21 17.63
C LEU A 183 -11.68 -1.81 17.01
#